data_AF-A0A445DGC1-F1
#
_entry.id   AF-A0A445DGC1-F1
#
_cell.length_a   1.000
_cell.length_b   1.000
_cell.length_c   1.000
_cell.angle_alpha   90.00
_cell.angle_beta   90.00
_cell.angle_gamma   90.00
#
_symmetry.space_group_name_H-M   'P 1'
#
loop_
_entity.id
_entity.type
_entity.pdbx_description
1 polymer ?
#
loop_
_entity_poly.entity_id
_entity_poly.type
_entity_poly.pdbx_seq_one_letter_code
_entity_poly.pdbx_strand_id
1 'polypeptide(L)'
;MAELKQNHSLLIRLGLSSDNHAISPLIIFSSLSPHGDLRYAATLFFTLTDPDTFLFNTLIRAFSLSQTPSISFLFYSDMLYRALSPNNFTFPSLIKSSSPSAIIHHGRQVHAHVLKFGFGSDVYALNALAHMYVIFGLLGDARKVFDRMPVRIVVSWTIMISGMRKEEKVELDMYVAATMLSACTGVGTLEMGEWIH
;
A
#
# COMPACT_ATOMS: atom_id res chain seq x y z
N MET A 1 11.51 -0.82 -25.45
CA MET A 1 11.15 -2.26 -25.34
C MET A 1 11.97 -3.18 -26.23
N ALA A 2 12.32 -2.82 -27.48
CA ALA A 2 13.11 -3.71 -28.35
C ALA A 2 14.51 -4.04 -27.79
N GLU A 3 15.28 -3.02 -27.40
CA GLU A 3 16.60 -3.17 -26.77
C GLU A 3 16.55 -4.01 -25.48
N LEU A 4 15.51 -3.80 -24.66
CA LEU A 4 15.31 -4.57 -23.44
C LEU A 4 15.14 -6.07 -23.71
N LYS A 5 14.34 -6.43 -24.72
CA LYS A 5 14.15 -7.83 -25.14
C LYS A 5 15.42 -8.42 -25.77
N GLN A 6 16.22 -7.60 -26.44
CA GLN A 6 17.54 -8.00 -26.94
C GLN A 6 18.53 -8.27 -25.80
N ASN A 7 18.53 -7.44 -24.75
CA ASN A 7 19.33 -7.68 -23.55
C ASN A 7 18.88 -8.97 -22.84
N HIS A 8 17.56 -9.21 -22.73
CA HIS A 8 17.04 -10.46 -22.19
C HIS A 8 17.47 -11.69 -23.02
N SER A 9 17.44 -11.62 -24.35
CA SER A 9 17.89 -12.73 -25.19
C SER A 9 19.38 -13.01 -25.04
N LEU A 10 20.20 -11.98 -24.81
CA LEU A 10 21.62 -12.15 -24.46
C LEU A 10 21.79 -12.86 -23.11
N LEU A 11 21.03 -12.48 -22.08
CA LEU A 11 21.09 -13.16 -20.78
C LEU A 11 20.70 -14.64 -20.88
N ILE A 12 19.70 -14.98 -21.70
CA ILE A 12 19.36 -16.38 -21.97
C ILE A 12 20.55 -17.12 -22.60
N ARG A 13 21.22 -16.51 -23.60
CA ARG A 13 22.39 -17.13 -24.25
C ARG A 13 23.57 -17.31 -23.30
N LEU A 14 23.70 -16.45 -22.30
CA LEU A 14 24.74 -16.53 -21.26
C LEU A 14 24.36 -17.49 -20.11
N GLY A 15 23.16 -18.08 -20.12
CA GLY A 15 22.68 -18.96 -19.05
C GLY A 15 22.27 -18.20 -17.78
N LEU A 16 22.05 -16.89 -17.87
CA LEU A 16 21.74 -15.99 -16.75
C LEU A 16 20.24 -15.66 -16.66
N SER A 17 19.36 -16.42 -17.31
CA SER A 17 17.91 -16.15 -17.35
C SER A 17 17.17 -16.37 -16.03
N SER A 18 17.79 -17.09 -15.09
CA SER A 18 17.26 -17.32 -13.73
C SER A 18 18.06 -16.61 -12.64
N ASP A 19 19.08 -15.86 -13.02
CA ASP A 19 19.92 -15.09 -12.11
C ASP A 19 19.21 -13.80 -11.69
N ASN A 20 19.04 -13.64 -10.37
CA ASN A 20 18.34 -12.50 -9.80
C ASN A 20 19.03 -11.18 -10.17
N HIS A 21 20.36 -11.09 -10.06
CA HIS A 21 21.08 -9.84 -10.30
C HIS A 21 21.01 -9.41 -11.77
N ALA A 22 21.07 -10.37 -12.69
CA ALA A 22 20.99 -10.12 -14.12
C ALA A 22 19.57 -9.70 -14.56
N ILE A 23 18.53 -10.32 -14.00
CA ILE A 23 17.15 -10.14 -14.46
C ILE A 23 16.42 -9.02 -13.70
N SER A 24 16.76 -8.76 -12.43
CA SER A 24 16.11 -7.72 -11.60
C SER A 24 16.01 -6.35 -12.28
N PRO A 25 17.07 -5.80 -12.93
CA PRO A 25 16.99 -4.51 -13.62
C PRO A 25 15.95 -4.50 -14.75
N LEU A 26 15.77 -5.62 -15.46
CA LEU A 26 14.78 -5.73 -16.53
C LEU A 26 13.36 -5.76 -15.96
N ILE A 27 13.14 -6.44 -14.83
CA ILE A 27 11.86 -6.44 -14.10
C ILE A 27 11.53 -5.03 -13.61
N ILE A 28 12.49 -4.37 -12.94
CA ILE A 28 12.30 -3.04 -12.36
C ILE A 28 11.99 -2.03 -13.47
N PHE A 29 12.76 -2.02 -14.56
CA PHE A 29 12.50 -1.14 -15.70
C PHE A 29 11.12 -1.40 -16.31
N SER A 30 10.78 -2.68 -16.52
CA SER A 30 9.49 -3.07 -17.11
C SER A 30 8.29 -2.78 -16.20
N SER A 31 8.52 -2.68 -14.88
CA SER A 31 7.48 -2.40 -13.88
C SER A 31 7.26 -0.92 -13.62
N LEU A 32 8.33 -0.11 -13.65
CA LEU A 32 8.31 1.29 -13.20
C LEU A 32 8.36 2.30 -14.35
N SER A 33 8.77 1.90 -15.55
CA SER A 33 8.84 2.80 -16.70
C SER A 33 7.46 3.10 -17.28
N PRO A 34 7.17 4.35 -17.72
CA PRO A 34 5.94 4.67 -18.43
C PRO A 34 5.71 3.85 -19.71
N HIS A 35 6.80 3.33 -20.30
CA HIS A 35 6.77 2.48 -21.49
C HIS A 35 7.07 1.00 -21.17
N GLY A 36 7.00 0.62 -19.90
CA GLY A 36 7.24 -0.73 -19.42
C GLY A 36 6.08 -1.67 -19.77
N ASP A 37 6.38 -2.97 -19.82
CA ASP A 37 5.39 -4.03 -20.01
C ASP A 37 5.29 -4.84 -18.71
N LEU A 38 4.20 -4.61 -17.98
CA LEU A 38 3.96 -5.23 -16.68
C LEU A 38 3.76 -6.74 -16.77
N ARG A 39 3.20 -7.23 -17.88
CA ARG A 39 3.04 -8.67 -18.11
C ARG A 39 4.39 -9.29 -18.38
N TYR A 40 5.23 -8.61 -19.16
CA TYR A 40 6.59 -9.06 -19.39
C TYR A 40 7.42 -9.07 -18.10
N ALA A 41 7.30 -8.04 -17.25
CA ALA A 41 7.93 -8.02 -15.92
C ALA A 41 7.51 -9.24 -15.07
N ALA A 42 6.22 -9.58 -15.07
CA ALA A 42 5.72 -10.77 -14.38
C ALA A 42 6.29 -12.07 -14.97
N THR A 43 6.39 -12.19 -16.31
CA THR A 43 7.01 -13.38 -16.92
C THR A 43 8.48 -13.55 -16.54
N LEU A 44 9.24 -12.46 -16.49
CA LEU A 44 10.64 -12.47 -16.04
C LEU A 44 10.76 -12.84 -14.57
N PHE A 45 9.83 -12.37 -13.73
CA PHE A 45 9.84 -12.71 -12.32
C PHE A 45 9.74 -14.22 -12.06
N PHE A 46 8.88 -14.91 -12.82
CA PHE A 46 8.72 -16.35 -12.68
C PHE A 46 9.89 -17.17 -13.21
N THR A 47 10.87 -16.56 -13.91
CA THR A 47 12.12 -17.25 -14.26
C THR A 47 13.15 -17.22 -13.14
N LEU A 48 12.96 -16.39 -12.11
CA LEU A 48 13.88 -16.26 -10.99
C LEU A 48 13.82 -17.45 -10.04
N THR A 49 14.99 -17.85 -9.56
CA THR A 49 15.11 -18.98 -8.62
C THR A 49 14.69 -18.57 -7.21
N ASP A 50 15.11 -17.40 -6.75
CA ASP A 50 14.92 -16.94 -5.36
C ASP A 50 14.63 -15.43 -5.28
N PRO A 51 13.50 -14.95 -5.81
CA PRO A 51 13.18 -13.52 -5.79
C PRO A 51 13.03 -13.00 -4.35
N ASP A 52 13.61 -11.84 -4.08
CA ASP A 52 13.55 -11.20 -2.77
C ASP A 52 12.25 -10.41 -2.53
N THR A 53 12.03 -9.99 -1.28
CA THR A 53 10.89 -9.15 -0.88
C THR A 53 10.81 -7.85 -1.67
N PHE A 54 11.94 -7.30 -2.13
CA PHE A 54 11.98 -6.05 -2.88
C PHE A 54 11.36 -6.20 -4.28
N LEU A 55 11.67 -7.27 -5.01
CA LEU A 55 11.08 -7.54 -6.32
C LEU A 55 9.58 -7.83 -6.20
N PHE A 56 9.17 -8.61 -5.19
CA PHE A 56 7.75 -8.80 -4.91
C PHE A 56 7.04 -7.47 -4.66
N ASN A 57 7.56 -6.63 -3.77
CA ASN A 57 6.99 -5.31 -3.48
C ASN A 57 6.95 -4.41 -4.73
N THR A 58 7.96 -4.51 -5.60
CA THR A 58 8.00 -3.78 -6.86
C THR A 58 6.82 -4.16 -7.76
N LEU A 59 6.57 -5.46 -7.94
CA LEU A 59 5.46 -5.95 -8.75
C LEU A 59 4.10 -5.70 -8.09
N ILE A 60 3.96 -5.95 -6.79
CA ILE A 60 2.74 -5.67 -6.03
C ILE A 60 2.37 -4.19 -6.19
N ARG A 61 3.33 -3.27 -6.04
CA ARG A 61 3.13 -1.84 -6.24
C ARG A 61 2.73 -1.53 -7.69
N ALA A 62 3.45 -2.07 -8.66
CA ALA A 62 3.18 -1.78 -10.07
C ALA A 62 1.78 -2.27 -10.50
N PHE A 63 1.39 -3.49 -10.09
CA PHE A 63 0.05 -4.02 -10.33
C PHE A 63 -1.04 -3.23 -9.59
N SER A 64 -0.77 -2.72 -8.38
CA SER A 64 -1.74 -1.87 -7.65
C SER A 64 -2.09 -0.56 -8.37
N LEU A 65 -1.23 -0.11 -9.28
CA LEU A 65 -1.44 1.10 -10.09
C LEU A 65 -1.91 0.76 -11.52
N SER A 66 -2.02 -0.52 -11.85
CA SER A 66 -2.38 -1.01 -13.18
C SER A 66 -3.90 -1.15 -13.33
N GLN A 67 -4.34 -1.46 -14.55
CA GLN A 67 -5.74 -1.82 -14.83
C GLN A 67 -6.15 -3.17 -14.20
N THR A 68 -5.19 -3.97 -13.72
CA THR A 68 -5.41 -5.30 -13.14
C THR A 68 -4.86 -5.39 -11.71
N PRO A 69 -5.43 -4.65 -10.75
CA PRO A 69 -4.93 -4.60 -9.36
C PRO A 69 -5.06 -5.93 -8.61
N SER A 70 -5.97 -6.82 -9.02
CA SER A 70 -6.15 -8.15 -8.43
C SER A 70 -4.87 -9.00 -8.47
N ILE A 71 -4.01 -8.81 -9.49
CA ILE A 71 -2.76 -9.56 -9.65
C ILE A 71 -1.79 -9.29 -8.49
N SER A 72 -1.87 -8.13 -7.84
CA SER A 72 -1.05 -7.84 -6.65
C SER A 72 -1.25 -8.85 -5.52
N PHE A 73 -2.47 -9.39 -5.35
CA PHE A 73 -2.75 -10.43 -4.35
C PHE A 73 -2.16 -11.79 -4.72
N LEU A 74 -1.96 -12.07 -6.01
CA LEU A 74 -1.28 -13.29 -6.47
C LEU A 74 0.20 -13.25 -6.07
N PHE A 75 0.88 -12.13 -6.35
CA PHE A 75 2.28 -11.93 -5.92
C PHE A 75 2.41 -11.95 -4.39
N TYR A 76 1.44 -11.39 -3.67
CA TYR A 76 1.42 -11.46 -2.22
C TYR A 76 1.27 -12.90 -1.70
N SER A 77 0.40 -13.69 -2.32
CA SER A 77 0.21 -15.09 -1.94
C SER A 77 1.47 -15.91 -2.21
N ASP A 78 2.15 -15.67 -3.33
CA ASP A 78 3.44 -16.31 -3.65
C ASP A 78 4.55 -15.88 -2.68
N MET A 79 4.63 -14.59 -2.31
CA MET A 79 5.54 -14.11 -1.26
C MET A 79 5.35 -14.90 0.05
N LEU A 80 4.10 -15.05 0.50
CA LEU A 80 3.78 -15.81 1.71
C LEU A 80 4.09 -17.31 1.58
N TYR A 81 3.81 -17.91 0.42
CA TYR A 81 4.12 -19.31 0.14
C TYR A 81 5.62 -19.59 0.21
N ARG A 82 6.45 -18.64 -0.24
CA ARG A 82 7.91 -18.68 -0.14
C ARG A 82 8.46 -18.29 1.23
N ALA A 83 7.60 -18.15 2.24
CA ALA A 83 7.95 -17.74 3.60
C ALA A 83 8.69 -16.39 3.69
N LEU A 84 8.52 -15.51 2.70
CA LEU A 84 9.03 -14.15 2.74
C LEU A 84 8.08 -13.27 3.57
N SER A 85 8.65 -12.47 4.47
CA SER A 85 7.87 -11.62 5.36
C SER A 85 7.44 -10.33 4.64
N PRO A 86 6.14 -10.00 4.62
CA PRO A 86 5.66 -8.70 4.18
C PRO A 86 6.24 -7.57 5.04
N ASN A 87 6.33 -6.37 4.47
CA ASN A 87 6.80 -5.19 5.19
C ASN A 87 5.86 -3.98 5.03
N ASN A 88 6.30 -2.84 5.57
CA ASN A 88 5.58 -1.57 5.51
C ASN A 88 5.32 -1.06 4.07
N PHE A 89 6.02 -1.56 3.05
CA PHE A 89 5.75 -1.24 1.64
C PHE A 89 4.71 -2.18 1.00
N THR A 90 4.51 -3.38 1.56
CA THR A 90 3.60 -4.39 1.00
C THR A 90 2.13 -3.99 1.22
N PHE A 91 1.76 -3.66 2.45
CA PHE A 91 0.36 -3.45 2.82
C PHE A 91 -0.29 -2.24 2.15
N PRO A 92 0.33 -1.05 2.07
CA PRO A 92 -0.27 0.10 1.38
C PRO A 92 -0.62 -0.21 -0.08
N SER A 93 0.22 -0.97 -0.79
CA SER A 93 -0.06 -1.37 -2.16
C SER A 93 -1.21 -2.37 -2.27
N LEU A 94 -1.30 -3.36 -1.38
CA LEU A 94 -2.43 -4.31 -1.36
C LEU A 94 -3.76 -3.63 -0.99
N ILE A 95 -3.71 -2.71 -0.03
CA ILE A 95 -4.87 -1.91 0.35
C ILE A 95 -5.35 -1.10 -0.86
N LYS A 96 -4.44 -0.47 -1.60
CA LYS A 96 -4.78 0.27 -2.82
C LYS A 96 -5.36 -0.61 -3.92
N SER A 97 -4.89 -1.85 -4.04
CA SER A 97 -5.43 -2.83 -4.97
C SER A 97 -6.82 -3.36 -4.59
N SER A 98 -7.28 -3.09 -3.36
CA SER A 98 -8.58 -3.54 -2.89
C SER A 98 -9.67 -2.59 -3.44
N SER A 99 -10.67 -3.14 -4.14
CA SER A 99 -11.78 -2.37 -4.71
C SER A 99 -13.07 -2.56 -3.90
N PRO A 100 -13.90 -1.50 -3.72
CA PRO A 100 -15.21 -1.59 -3.08
C PRO A 100 -16.16 -2.58 -3.76
N SER A 101 -16.10 -2.66 -5.10
CA SER A 101 -17.02 -3.45 -5.92
C SER A 101 -16.64 -4.91 -6.04
N ALA A 102 -15.38 -5.26 -5.75
CA ALA A 102 -14.85 -6.58 -6.04
C ALA A 102 -14.73 -7.44 -4.78
N ILE A 103 -14.05 -6.98 -3.72
CA ILE A 103 -13.60 -7.93 -2.66
C ILE A 103 -13.34 -7.25 -1.30
N ILE A 104 -14.39 -6.96 -0.52
CA ILE A 104 -14.27 -6.55 0.91
C ILE A 104 -13.45 -7.58 1.71
N HIS A 105 -13.52 -8.86 1.34
CA HIS A 105 -12.76 -9.94 1.97
C HIS A 105 -11.25 -9.73 1.94
N HIS A 106 -10.69 -9.25 0.82
CA HIS A 106 -9.25 -8.97 0.72
C HIS A 106 -8.85 -7.81 1.63
N GLY A 107 -9.65 -6.74 1.70
CA GLY A 107 -9.39 -5.62 2.61
C GLY A 107 -9.34 -6.08 4.08
N ARG A 108 -10.28 -6.93 4.49
CA ARG A 108 -10.31 -7.52 5.84
C ARG A 108 -9.16 -8.49 6.09
N GLN A 109 -8.79 -9.31 5.10
CA GLN A 109 -7.65 -10.21 5.19
C GLN A 109 -6.34 -9.42 5.34
N VAL A 110 -6.17 -8.36 4.56
CA VAL A 110 -5.03 -7.45 4.66
C VAL A 110 -4.98 -6.80 6.03
N HIS A 111 -6.11 -6.32 6.58
CA HIS A 111 -6.18 -5.82 7.96
C HIS A 111 -5.72 -6.89 8.97
N ALA A 112 -6.23 -8.12 8.89
CA ALA A 112 -5.79 -9.20 9.79
C ALA A 112 -4.29 -9.46 9.68
N HIS A 113 -3.72 -9.41 8.46
CA HIS A 113 -2.29 -9.58 8.23
C HIS A 113 -1.46 -8.40 8.76
N VAL A 114 -1.92 -7.15 8.61
CA VAL A 114 -1.27 -5.97 9.23
C VAL A 114 -1.09 -6.20 10.73
N LEU A 115 -2.13 -6.70 11.42
CA LEU A 115 -2.03 -7.02 12.85
C LEU A 115 -1.08 -8.20 13.11
N LYS A 116 -1.24 -9.30 12.35
CA LYS A 116 -0.44 -10.52 12.49
C LYS A 116 1.07 -10.27 12.34
N PHE A 117 1.45 -9.42 11.40
CA PHE A 117 2.85 -9.11 11.11
C PHE A 117 3.41 -7.93 11.93
N GLY A 118 2.67 -7.45 12.95
CA GLY A 118 3.17 -6.45 13.89
C GLY A 118 3.05 -5.00 13.44
N PHE A 119 2.31 -4.72 12.36
CA PHE A 119 2.07 -3.36 11.84
C PHE A 119 0.83 -2.69 12.46
N GLY A 120 0.29 -3.25 13.54
CA GLY A 120 -0.89 -2.72 14.24
C GLY A 120 -0.67 -1.37 14.95
N SER A 121 0.58 -0.91 15.05
CA SER A 121 0.95 0.42 15.57
C SER A 121 1.54 1.34 14.50
N ASP A 122 1.70 0.87 13.26
CA ASP A 122 2.28 1.65 12.17
C ASP A 122 1.25 2.67 11.64
N VAL A 123 1.54 3.95 11.81
CA VAL A 123 0.62 5.03 11.45
C VAL A 123 0.27 5.05 9.96
N TYR A 124 1.18 4.61 9.08
CA TYR A 124 0.93 4.58 7.64
C TYR A 124 0.02 3.41 7.26
N ALA A 125 0.26 2.21 7.83
CA ALA A 125 -0.58 1.04 7.63
C ALA A 125 -2.00 1.28 8.17
N LEU A 126 -2.13 1.85 9.37
CA LEU A 126 -3.43 2.15 9.97
C LEU A 126 -4.19 3.23 9.18
N ASN A 127 -3.51 4.29 8.72
CA ASN A 127 -4.12 5.30 7.85
C ASN A 127 -4.59 4.70 6.52
N ALA A 128 -3.80 3.83 5.90
CA ALA A 128 -4.20 3.14 4.68
C ALA A 128 -5.46 2.27 4.91
N LEU A 129 -5.52 1.54 6.03
CA LEU A 129 -6.68 0.74 6.41
C LEU A 129 -7.93 1.59 6.66
N ALA A 130 -7.81 2.67 7.43
CA ALA A 130 -8.92 3.59 7.69
C ALA A 130 -9.46 4.18 6.38
N HIS A 131 -8.58 4.61 5.49
CA HIS A 131 -8.95 5.15 4.19
C HIS A 131 -9.67 4.10 3.31
N MET A 132 -9.19 2.85 3.32
CA MET A 132 -9.85 1.76 2.59
C MET A 132 -11.27 1.49 3.11
N TYR A 133 -11.46 1.42 4.42
CA TYR A 133 -12.80 1.26 4.99
C TYR A 133 -13.73 2.42 4.65
N VAL A 134 -13.21 3.66 4.61
CA VAL A 134 -13.96 4.85 4.15
C VAL A 134 -14.39 4.70 2.68
N ILE A 135 -13.47 4.34 1.78
CA ILE A 135 -13.81 4.15 0.35
C ILE A 135 -14.84 3.02 0.19
N PHE A 136 -14.81 2.01 1.06
CA PHE A 136 -15.70 0.85 1.00
C PHE A 136 -17.08 1.13 1.60
N GLY A 137 -17.33 2.36 2.10
CA GLY A 137 -18.58 2.72 2.76
C GLY A 137 -18.76 2.09 4.13
N LEU A 138 -17.67 1.62 4.76
CA LEU A 138 -17.67 0.97 6.07
C LEU A 138 -17.14 1.93 7.13
N LEU A 139 -17.78 3.10 7.29
CA LEU A 139 -17.27 4.16 8.17
C LEU A 139 -17.11 3.70 9.63
N GLY A 140 -18.02 2.84 10.11
CA GLY A 140 -17.90 2.25 11.45
C GLY A 140 -16.62 1.43 11.66
N ASP A 141 -16.17 0.68 10.64
CA ASP A 141 -14.90 -0.06 10.71
C ASP A 141 -13.70 0.89 10.57
N ALA A 142 -13.80 1.93 9.73
CA ALA A 142 -12.78 2.98 9.66
C ALA A 142 -12.58 3.68 11.01
N ARG A 143 -13.68 3.99 11.72
CA ARG A 143 -13.64 4.60 13.05
C ARG A 143 -12.97 3.70 14.08
N LYS A 144 -13.25 2.39 14.07
CA LYS A 144 -12.56 1.43 14.96
C LYS A 144 -11.05 1.41 14.72
N VAL A 145 -10.60 1.48 13.46
CA VAL A 145 -9.16 1.56 13.14
C VAL A 145 -8.60 2.88 13.66
N PHE A 146 -9.27 4.00 13.40
CA PHE A 146 -8.89 5.33 13.85
C PHE A 146 -8.78 5.46 15.37
N ASP A 147 -9.74 4.92 16.11
CA ASP A 147 -9.77 4.96 17.58
C ASP A 147 -8.64 4.14 18.21
N ARG A 148 -8.17 3.09 17.51
CA ARG A 148 -7.05 2.24 17.94
C ARG A 148 -5.67 2.76 17.54
N MET A 149 -5.58 3.83 16.76
CA MET A 149 -4.28 4.40 16.38
C MET A 149 -3.54 4.97 17.60
N PRO A 150 -2.27 4.57 17.85
CA PRO A 150 -1.49 5.11 18.95
C PRO A 150 -1.11 6.58 18.71
N VAL A 151 -0.86 6.93 17.44
CA VAL A 151 -0.53 8.29 16.99
C VAL A 151 -1.43 8.63 15.81
N ARG A 152 -1.99 9.83 15.81
CA ARG A 152 -2.82 10.37 14.73
C ARG A 152 -2.12 11.59 14.15
N ILE A 153 -1.99 11.62 12.83
CA ILE A 153 -1.42 12.75 12.08
C ILE A 153 -2.53 13.45 11.31
N VAL A 154 -2.24 14.60 10.70
CA VAL A 154 -3.21 15.38 9.90
C VAL A 154 -3.98 14.50 8.91
N VAL A 155 -3.28 13.58 8.23
CA VAL A 155 -3.87 12.63 7.28
C VAL A 155 -4.94 11.74 7.93
N SER A 156 -4.75 11.28 9.17
CA SER A 156 -5.72 10.45 9.90
C SER A 156 -7.07 11.17 10.05
N TRP A 157 -7.03 12.45 10.41
CA TRP A 157 -8.22 13.29 10.57
C TRP A 157 -8.89 13.59 9.22
N THR A 158 -8.09 13.91 8.21
CA THR A 158 -8.58 14.16 6.85
C THR A 158 -9.34 12.96 6.28
N ILE A 159 -8.84 11.74 6.52
CA ILE A 159 -9.50 10.50 6.11
C ILE A 159 -10.89 10.41 6.74
N MET A 160 -11.01 10.58 8.06
CA MET A 160 -12.29 10.45 8.76
C MET A 160 -13.30 11.51 8.33
N ILE A 161 -12.87 12.76 8.19
CA ILE A 161 -13.72 13.87 7.71
C ILE A 161 -14.21 13.60 6.29
N SER A 162 -13.33 13.11 5.42
CA SER A 162 -13.69 12.78 4.04
C SER A 162 -14.74 11.67 3.95
N GLY A 163 -14.71 10.71 4.88
CA GLY A 163 -15.67 9.62 4.98
C GLY A 163 -17.03 10.07 5.50
N MET A 164 -17.06 10.87 6.57
CA MET A 164 -18.31 11.42 7.13
C MET A 164 -19.08 12.26 6.11
N ARG A 165 -18.38 13.08 5.32
CA ARG A 165 -19.01 13.88 4.25
C ARG A 165 -19.71 13.01 3.20
N LYS A 166 -19.17 11.83 2.89
CA LYS A 166 -19.74 10.93 1.88
C LYS A 166 -21.01 10.21 2.35
N GLU A 167 -21.24 10.10 3.65
CA GLU A 167 -22.37 9.33 4.19
C GLU A 167 -23.67 10.16 4.31
N GLU A 168 -23.62 11.47 4.01
CA GLU A 168 -24.74 12.45 3.88
C GLU A 168 -25.91 12.38 4.89
N LYS A 169 -25.72 11.70 6.02
CA LYS A 169 -26.73 11.53 7.08
C LYS A 169 -26.23 11.71 8.50
N VAL A 170 -24.99 12.14 8.71
CA VAL A 170 -24.46 12.36 10.06
C VAL A 170 -23.96 13.79 10.13
N GLU A 171 -24.52 14.57 11.06
CA GLU A 171 -23.92 15.81 11.56
C GLU A 171 -22.41 15.59 11.63
N LEU A 172 -21.60 16.47 11.05
CA LEU A 172 -20.13 16.41 11.17
C LEU A 172 -19.84 16.03 12.62
N ASP A 173 -19.29 14.84 12.87
CA ASP A 173 -19.14 14.33 14.24
C ASP A 173 -18.30 15.35 14.98
N MET A 174 -18.99 16.20 15.77
CA MET A 174 -18.45 17.44 16.30
C MET A 174 -17.20 17.12 17.12
N TYR A 175 -17.16 15.92 17.69
CA TYR A 175 -16.03 15.37 18.38
C TYR A 175 -14.78 15.25 17.51
N VAL A 176 -14.87 14.66 16.31
CA VAL A 176 -13.73 14.52 15.37
C VAL A 176 -13.27 15.88 14.86
N ALA A 177 -14.21 16.77 14.54
CA ALA A 177 -13.89 18.12 14.10
C ALA A 177 -13.23 18.96 15.22
N ALA A 178 -13.76 18.90 16.44
CA ALA A 178 -13.25 19.61 17.60
C ALA A 178 -11.88 19.08 18.05
N THR A 179 -11.67 17.76 18.01
CA THR A 179 -10.36 17.16 18.33
C THR A 179 -9.32 17.46 17.26
N MET A 180 -9.70 17.53 15.98
CA MET A 180 -8.79 18.05 14.93
C MET A 180 -8.44 19.51 15.18
N LEU A 181 -9.42 20.38 15.48
CA LEU A 181 -9.16 21.79 15.79
C LEU A 181 -8.26 21.93 17.02
N SER A 182 -8.50 21.15 18.08
CA SER A 182 -7.66 21.12 19.28
C SER A 182 -6.24 20.62 18.99
N ALA A 183 -6.08 19.65 18.09
CA ALA A 183 -4.75 19.20 17.67
C ALA A 183 -4.03 20.28 16.85
N CYS A 184 -4.75 21.01 15.98
CA CYS A 184 -4.21 22.14 15.23
C CYS A 184 -3.86 23.34 16.11
N THR A 185 -4.64 23.61 17.17
CA THR A 185 -4.33 24.70 18.12
C THR A 185 -3.16 24.35 19.04
N GLY A 186 -2.99 23.08 19.43
CA GLY A 186 -1.85 22.60 20.22
C GLY A 186 -0.51 22.64 19.49
N VAL A 187 -0.50 22.48 18.17
CA VAL A 187 0.72 22.65 17.33
C VAL A 187 1.10 24.13 17.19
N GLY A 188 0.13 25.04 17.15
CA GLY A 188 0.38 26.49 17.12
C GLY A 188 0.84 27.10 18.44
N THR A 189 0.56 26.45 19.58
CA THR A 189 0.95 26.98 20.90
C THR A 189 2.43 26.82 21.24
N LEU A 190 3.17 25.92 20.57
CA LEU A 190 4.61 25.76 20.81
C LEU A 190 5.44 26.89 20.15
N GLU A 191 5.00 27.45 19.02
CA GLU A 191 5.69 28.59 18.38
C GLU A 191 5.27 29.95 18.97
N MET A 192 4.05 30.06 19.53
CA MET A 192 3.59 31.30 20.17
C MET A 192 4.09 31.50 21.61
N GLY A 193 4.57 30.43 22.26
CA GLY A 193 5.16 30.49 23.60
C GLY A 193 6.54 31.14 23.65
N GLU A 194 7.23 31.31 22.52
CA GLU A 194 8.56 31.96 22.44
C GLU A 194 8.48 33.49 22.21
N TRP A 195 7.30 34.05 22.00
CA TRP A 195 7.10 35.50 21.80
C TRP A 195 6.50 36.23 23.00
N ILE A 196 6.23 35.54 24.11
CA ILE A 196 5.63 36.12 25.33
C ILE A 196 6.59 36.03 26.54
N HIS A 197 7.90 35.91 26.31
CA HIS A 197 8.92 36.20 27.32
C HIS A 197 9.96 37.17 26.77
#